data_AF-U1QNE7-F1
#
_entry.id   AF-U1QNE7-F1
#
_cell.length_a   1.000
_cell.length_b   1.000
_cell.length_c   1.000
_cell.angle_alpha   90.00
_cell.angle_beta   90.00
_cell.angle_gamma   90.00
#
_symmetry.space_group_name_H-M   'P 1'
#
loop_
_entity.id
_entity.type
_entity.pdbx_description
1 polymer ?
#
loop_
_entity_poly.entity_id
_entity_poly.type
_entity_poly.pdbx_seq_one_letter_code
_entity_poly.pdbx_strand_id
1 'polypeptide(L)'
;PVAGIAAGLVRLDRCGPAAGLTGVLTCDAPSSWRALPSLIEALRQSEPGTDGVCARDGDHTQYLLGLYRRAALAAAVAPGGVPLRDVAVRRVLGALRVRAIPTARDVVRDLDTWAEVRAWDADVPR
;
A
#
# COMPACT_ATOMS: atom_id res chain seq x y z
N PRO A 1 10.84 -5.30 1.47
CA PRO A 1 9.77 -4.28 1.67
C PRO A 1 9.08 -4.30 3.05
N VAL A 2 8.75 -5.47 3.62
CA VAL A 2 8.02 -5.56 4.93
C VAL A 2 8.75 -4.82 6.07
N ALA A 3 10.07 -5.00 6.21
CA ALA A 3 10.86 -4.28 7.20
C ALA A 3 10.79 -2.74 7.02
N GLY A 4 10.70 -2.27 5.77
CA GLY A 4 10.52 -0.86 5.45
C GLY A 4 9.15 -0.33 5.90
N ILE A 5 8.08 -1.12 5.73
CA ILE A 5 6.74 -0.77 6.25
C ILE A 5 6.79 -0.64 7.78
N ALA A 6 7.39 -1.62 8.48
CA ALA A 6 7.52 -1.60 9.93
C ALA A 6 8.30 -0.35 10.42
N ALA A 7 9.44 -0.05 9.77
CA ALA A 7 10.22 1.15 10.08
C ALA A 7 9.43 2.45 9.82
N GLY A 8 8.67 2.50 8.72
CA GLY A 8 7.80 3.63 8.38
C GLY A 8 6.72 3.85 9.44
N LEU A 9 6.09 2.79 9.95
CA LEU A 9 5.10 2.89 11.02
C LEU A 9 5.68 3.49 12.30
N VAL A 10 6.88 3.08 12.70
CA VAL A 10 7.60 3.66 13.86
C VAL A 10 7.90 5.14 13.63
N ARG A 11 8.23 5.54 12.39
CA ARG A 11 8.48 6.94 12.07
C ARG A 11 7.21 7.78 12.14
N LEU A 12 6.09 7.25 11.66
CA LEU A 12 4.77 7.92 11.67
C LEU A 12 4.26 8.17 13.09
N ASP A 13 4.50 7.24 14.03
CA ASP A 13 4.11 7.44 15.45
C ASP A 13 4.76 8.68 16.09
N ARG A 14 5.90 9.13 15.54
CA ARG A 14 6.62 10.31 16.03
C ARG A 14 6.14 11.62 15.43
N CYS A 15 5.23 11.59 14.46
CA CYS A 15 4.83 12.78 13.68
C CYS A 15 3.54 13.44 14.19
N GLY A 16 2.92 12.94 15.27
CA GLY A 16 1.67 13.47 15.83
C GLY A 16 0.66 12.37 16.11
N PRO A 17 -0.62 12.70 16.38
CA PRO A 17 -1.66 11.70 16.59
C PRO A 17 -1.74 10.76 15.38
N ALA A 18 -1.47 9.47 15.61
CA ALA A 18 -1.55 8.50 14.54
C ALA A 18 -3.01 8.34 14.11
N ALA A 19 -3.30 8.60 12.83
CA ALA A 19 -4.56 8.19 12.25
C ALA A 19 -4.72 6.67 12.44
N GLY A 20 -5.95 6.19 12.68
CA GLY A 20 -6.25 4.76 12.76
C GLY A 20 -6.04 4.00 11.44
N LEU A 21 -5.57 4.67 10.40
CA LEU A 21 -5.32 4.17 9.06
C LEU A 21 -3.89 4.49 8.62
N THR A 22 -3.34 3.65 7.76
CA THR A 22 -2.03 3.86 7.13
C THR A 22 -2.10 3.47 5.67
N GLY A 23 -1.71 4.39 4.79
CA GLY A 23 -1.51 4.13 3.37
C GLY A 23 -0.12 3.54 3.13
N VAL A 24 -0.06 2.46 2.36
CA VAL A 24 1.17 1.91 1.80
C VAL A 24 1.09 2.12 0.30
N LEU A 25 2.05 2.86 -0.25
CA LEU A 25 2.15 3.14 -1.68
C LEU A 25 3.51 2.69 -2.18
N THR A 26 3.54 2.09 -3.36
CA THR A 26 4.78 1.76 -4.05
C THR A 26 5.48 3.04 -4.51
N CYS A 27 6.81 3.05 -4.52
CA CYS A 27 7.60 4.25 -4.79
C CYS A 27 8.04 4.39 -6.26
N ASP A 28 7.83 3.36 -7.07
CA ASP A 28 8.20 3.23 -8.48
C ASP A 28 7.01 3.42 -9.44
N ALA A 29 5.77 3.42 -8.95
CA ALA A 29 4.58 3.83 -9.70
C ALA A 29 4.16 5.26 -9.33
N PRO A 30 4.58 6.30 -10.06
CA PRO A 30 4.34 7.70 -9.70
C PRO A 30 2.85 8.11 -9.77
N SER A 31 2.03 7.37 -10.50
CA SER A 31 0.58 7.58 -10.59
C SER A 31 -0.21 6.90 -9.47
N SER A 32 0.43 6.10 -8.62
CA SER A 32 -0.23 5.22 -7.65
C SER A 32 -1.12 5.94 -6.64
N TRP A 33 -0.74 7.16 -6.25
CA TRP A 33 -1.53 8.00 -5.33
C TRP A 33 -2.96 8.26 -5.82
N ARG A 34 -3.20 8.19 -7.15
CA ARG A 34 -4.54 8.35 -7.74
C ARG A 34 -5.53 7.26 -7.31
N ALA A 35 -5.05 6.12 -6.80
CA ALA A 35 -5.92 5.08 -6.22
C ALA A 35 -6.51 5.47 -4.86
N LEU A 36 -5.91 6.42 -4.14
CA LEU A 36 -6.28 6.72 -2.75
C LEU A 36 -7.76 7.07 -2.54
N PRO A 37 -8.41 7.91 -3.37
CA PRO A 37 -9.83 8.21 -3.20
C PRO A 37 -10.71 6.95 -3.28
N SER A 38 -10.47 6.08 -4.27
CA SER A 38 -11.21 4.83 -4.43
C SER A 38 -10.94 3.84 -3.29
N LEU A 39 -9.71 3.78 -2.78
CA LEU A 39 -9.37 2.97 -1.61
C LEU A 39 -10.06 3.47 -0.35
N ILE A 40 -10.09 4.79 -0.11
CA ILE A 40 -10.79 5.39 1.02
C ILE A 40 -12.28 5.03 0.97
N GLU A 41 -12.91 5.16 -0.19
CA GLU A 41 -14.32 4.86 -0.35
C GLU A 41 -14.61 3.36 -0.18
N ALA A 42 -13.80 2.49 -0.79
CA ALA A 42 -13.94 1.05 -0.63
C ALA A 42 -13.79 0.61 0.83
N LEU A 43 -12.92 1.26 1.60
CA LEU A 43 -12.74 0.95 3.03
C LEU A 43 -13.94 1.40 3.87
N ARG A 44 -14.57 2.54 3.55
CA ARG A 44 -15.80 3.00 4.23
C ARG A 44 -16.97 2.05 4.00
N GLN A 45 -17.06 1.46 2.81
CA GLN A 45 -18.08 0.49 2.43
C GLN A 45 -17.76 -0.95 2.88
N SER A 46 -16.62 -1.17 3.53
CA SER A 46 -16.20 -2.52 3.93
C SER A 46 -16.85 -2.96 5.22
N GLU A 47 -17.10 -4.25 5.33
CA GLU A 47 -17.67 -4.87 6.52
C GLU A 47 -16.80 -4.65 7.77
N PRO A 48 -17.41 -4.63 8.97
CA PRO A 48 -16.68 -4.63 10.23
C PRO A 48 -15.62 -5.74 10.29
N GLY A 49 -14.43 -5.39 10.79
CA GLY A 49 -13.29 -6.31 10.88
C GLY A 49 -12.50 -6.49 9.58
N THR A 50 -12.76 -5.69 8.55
CA THR A 50 -11.85 -5.55 7.40
C THR A 50 -10.56 -4.83 7.83
N ASP A 51 -9.42 -5.50 7.63
CA ASP A 51 -8.10 -4.99 8.03
C ASP A 51 -7.55 -3.97 7.03
N GLY A 52 -8.02 -4.00 5.78
CA GLY A 52 -7.63 -3.01 4.77
C GLY A 52 -8.25 -3.25 3.40
N VAL A 53 -7.90 -2.35 2.49
CA VAL A 53 -8.22 -2.47 1.07
C VAL A 53 -6.95 -2.23 0.25
N CYS A 54 -6.82 -2.88 -0.89
CA CYS A 54 -5.71 -2.64 -1.81
C CYS A 54 -6.17 -2.65 -3.26
N ALA A 55 -5.33 -2.13 -4.13
CA ALA A 55 -5.56 -2.16 -5.57
C ALA A 55 -5.36 -3.58 -6.14
N ARG A 56 -5.98 -3.84 -7.28
CA ARG A 56 -5.84 -5.06 -8.08
C ARG A 56 -5.76 -4.69 -9.56
N ASP A 57 -4.77 -5.26 -10.24
CA ASP A 57 -4.60 -5.17 -11.69
C ASP A 57 -4.74 -6.57 -12.31
N GLY A 58 -5.80 -6.80 -13.08
CA GLY A 58 -6.18 -8.14 -13.52
C GLY A 58 -6.33 -9.10 -12.33
N ASP A 59 -5.55 -10.18 -12.33
CA ASP A 59 -5.51 -11.16 -11.23
C ASP A 59 -4.44 -10.85 -10.16
N HIS A 60 -3.70 -9.75 -10.32
CA HIS A 60 -2.61 -9.37 -9.43
C HIS A 60 -3.07 -8.41 -8.33
N THR A 61 -3.07 -8.88 -7.09
CA THR A 61 -3.28 -8.05 -5.90
C THR A 61 -2.05 -7.20 -5.59
N GLN A 62 -2.23 -5.87 -5.55
CA GLN A 62 -1.18 -4.89 -5.33
C GLN A 62 -1.12 -4.48 -3.85
N TYR A 63 -0.57 -5.35 -2.99
CA TYR A 63 -0.51 -5.08 -1.54
C TYR A 63 0.30 -3.83 -1.15
N LEU A 64 1.25 -3.41 -1.98
CA LEU A 64 2.00 -2.17 -1.77
C LEU A 64 1.26 -0.92 -2.27
N LEU A 65 0.02 -1.06 -2.77
CA LEU A 65 -0.88 0.04 -3.04
C LEU A 65 -2.20 -0.18 -2.31
N GLY A 66 -2.25 0.19 -1.03
CA GLY A 66 -3.39 -0.07 -0.17
C GLY A 66 -3.51 0.84 1.03
N LEU A 67 -4.68 0.78 1.66
CA LEU A 67 -5.05 1.50 2.86
C LEU A 67 -5.44 0.48 3.93
N TYR A 68 -4.72 0.49 5.05
CA TYR A 68 -4.83 -0.51 6.10
C TYR A 68 -5.20 0.10 7.44
N ARG A 69 -5.93 -0.63 8.27
CA ARG A 69 -6.09 -0.34 9.69
C ARG A 69 -4.70 -0.40 10.33
N ARG A 70 -4.30 0.68 11.00
CA ARG A 70 -2.94 0.84 11.53
C ARG A 70 -2.54 -0.31 12.46
N ALA A 71 -3.44 -0.68 13.39
CA ALA A 71 -3.17 -1.74 14.36
C ALA A 71 -2.94 -3.11 13.70
N ALA A 72 -3.78 -3.48 12.73
CA ALA A 72 -3.65 -4.75 12.00
C ALA A 72 -2.36 -4.78 11.19
N LEU A 73 -2.04 -3.69 10.49
CA LEU A 73 -0.80 -3.56 9.72
C LEU A 73 0.44 -3.69 10.64
N ALA A 74 0.46 -2.99 11.77
CA ALA A 74 1.56 -3.05 12.74
C ALA A 74 1.76 -4.46 13.30
N ALA A 75 0.67 -5.13 13.69
CA ALA A 75 0.72 -6.51 14.19
C ALA A 75 1.22 -7.49 13.12
N ALA A 76 0.88 -7.29 11.85
CA ALA A 76 1.32 -8.15 10.76
C ALA A 76 2.82 -7.98 10.45
N VAL A 77 3.32 -6.75 10.40
CA VAL A 77 4.72 -6.48 10.00
C VAL A 77 5.72 -6.56 11.16
N ALA A 78 5.23 -6.46 12.40
CA ALA A 78 6.04 -6.55 13.61
C ALA A 78 5.30 -7.30 14.73
N PRO A 79 5.02 -8.61 14.56
CA PRO A 79 4.32 -9.40 15.57
C PRO A 79 5.11 -9.40 16.89
N GLY A 80 4.42 -9.18 18.00
CA GLY A 80 5.06 -9.02 19.31
C GLY A 80 5.98 -7.79 19.42
N GLY A 81 5.85 -6.82 18.52
CA GLY A 81 6.68 -5.62 18.47
C GLY A 81 8.04 -5.80 17.79
N VAL A 82 8.34 -6.99 17.26
CA VAL A 82 9.61 -7.28 16.58
C VAL A 82 9.41 -7.25 15.06
N PRO A 83 10.03 -6.30 14.32
CA PRO A 83 9.88 -6.22 12.87
C PRO A 83 10.33 -7.48 12.13
N LEU A 84 9.50 -7.97 11.22
CA LEU A 84 9.87 -9.03 10.30
C LEU A 84 10.91 -8.56 9.29
N ARG A 85 11.81 -9.46 8.90
CA ARG A 85 12.83 -9.26 7.87
C ARG A 85 12.83 -10.43 6.90
N ASP A 86 13.32 -10.18 5.68
CA ASP A 86 13.52 -11.21 4.65
C ASP A 86 12.28 -12.06 4.33
N VAL A 87 11.09 -11.46 4.45
CA VAL A 87 9.79 -12.09 4.16
C VAL A 87 9.07 -11.39 3.02
N ALA A 88 8.36 -12.19 2.22
CA ALA A 88 7.55 -11.71 1.12
C ALA A 88 6.33 -10.91 1.60
N VAL A 89 6.08 -9.76 0.98
CA VAL A 89 4.92 -8.89 1.28
C VAL A 89 3.61 -9.65 1.16
N ARG A 90 3.44 -10.41 0.07
CA ARG A 90 2.25 -11.24 -0.18
C ARG A 90 1.97 -12.22 0.97
N ARG A 91 3.00 -12.80 1.59
CA ARG A 91 2.84 -13.73 2.72
C ARG A 91 2.34 -13.00 3.97
N VAL A 92 2.86 -11.81 4.23
CA VAL A 92 2.53 -11.03 5.45
C VAL A 92 1.18 -10.33 5.31
N LEU A 93 1.01 -9.51 4.26
CA LEU A 93 -0.21 -8.74 4.04
C LEU A 93 -1.36 -9.58 3.47
N GLY A 94 -1.06 -10.71 2.82
CA GLY A 94 -2.10 -11.65 2.36
C GLY A 94 -2.76 -12.45 3.48
N ALA A 95 -2.21 -12.44 4.69
CA ALA A 95 -2.83 -13.05 5.87
C ALA A 95 -3.86 -12.11 6.54
N LEU A 96 -3.86 -10.81 6.19
CA LEU A 96 -4.84 -9.85 6.65
C LEU A 96 -6.16 -10.01 5.90
N ARG A 97 -7.28 -9.60 6.51
CA ARG A 97 -8.59 -9.50 5.85
C ARG A 97 -8.60 -8.28 4.94
N VAL A 98 -8.04 -8.42 3.73
CA VAL A 98 -7.89 -7.34 2.76
C VAL A 98 -8.83 -7.53 1.58
N ARG A 99 -9.64 -6.51 1.29
CA ARG A 99 -10.45 -6.48 0.06
C ARG A 99 -9.65 -5.85 -1.07
N ALA A 100 -9.49 -6.56 -2.18
CA ALA A 100 -8.82 -6.06 -3.37
C ALA A 100 -9.84 -5.45 -4.35
N ILE A 101 -9.64 -4.19 -4.76
CA ILE A 101 -10.50 -3.50 -5.72
C ILE A 101 -9.79 -3.29 -7.05
N PRO A 102 -10.49 -3.40 -8.20
CA PRO A 102 -9.89 -3.09 -9.49
C PRO A 102 -9.32 -1.67 -9.54
N THR A 103 -8.20 -1.49 -10.22
CA THR A 103 -7.64 -0.18 -10.53
C THR A 103 -7.21 -0.11 -12.00
N ALA A 104 -6.99 1.10 -12.50
CA ALA A 104 -6.52 1.30 -13.86
C ALA A 104 -5.03 0.93 -13.98
N ARG A 105 -4.63 0.34 -15.11
CA ARG A 105 -3.27 -0.18 -15.29
C ARG A 105 -2.18 0.88 -15.22
N ASP A 106 -2.49 2.11 -15.65
CA ASP A 106 -1.59 3.27 -15.56
C ASP A 106 -1.32 3.73 -14.12
N VAL A 107 -2.22 3.42 -13.18
CA VAL A 107 -2.07 3.76 -11.76
C VAL A 107 -1.04 2.86 -11.07
N VAL A 108 -0.92 1.61 -11.49
CA VAL A 108 -0.02 0.60 -10.91
C VAL A 108 1.19 0.31 -11.80
N ARG A 109 1.42 1.14 -12.81
CA ARG A 109 2.55 0.95 -13.72
C ARG A 109 3.84 1.39 -13.03
N ASP A 110 4.65 0.40 -12.69
CA ASP A 110 6.00 0.62 -12.18
C ASP A 110 6.92 1.16 -13.29
N LEU A 111 7.90 1.98 -12.88
CA LEU A 111 8.96 2.50 -13.73
C LEU A 111 10.28 1.86 -13.31
N ASP A 112 10.62 0.74 -13.92
CA ASP A 112 11.79 -0.07 -13.56
C ASP A 112 13.07 0.42 -14.27
N THR A 113 12.92 1.16 -15.36
CA THR A 113 14.03 1.61 -16.20
C THR A 113 14.06 3.12 -16.40
N TRP A 114 15.26 3.66 -16.62
CA TRP A 114 15.43 5.07 -16.96
C TRP A 114 14.73 5.47 -18.26
N ALA A 115 14.54 4.54 -19.20
CA ALA A 115 13.78 4.79 -20.42
C ALA A 115 12.30 5.04 -20.09
N GLU A 116 11.73 4.25 -19.18
CA GLU A 116 10.34 4.42 -18.73
C GLU A 116 10.15 5.71 -17.94
N VAL A 117 11.11 6.07 -17.07
CA VAL A 117 11.09 7.36 -16.35
C VAL A 117 11.10 8.54 -17.32
N ARG A 118 11.97 8.53 -18.33
CA ARG A 118 12.02 9.61 -19.34
C ARG A 118 10.74 9.68 -20.17
N ALA A 119 10.16 8.53 -20.55
CA ALA A 119 8.90 8.52 -21.27
C ALA A 119 7.76 9.09 -20.42
N TRP A 120 7.70 8.71 -19.13
CA TRP A 120 6.71 9.23 -18.20
C TRP A 120 6.84 10.75 -18.01
N ASP A 121 8.05 11.27 -17.80
CA ASP A 121 8.29 12.71 -17.62
C ASP A 121 7.93 13.55 -18.86
N ALA A 122 8.06 12.98 -20.06
CA ALA A 122 7.68 13.63 -21.31
C ALA A 122 6.15 13.70 -21.52
N ASP A 123 5.40 12.73 -20.98
CA ASP A 123 3.93 12.63 -21.12
C ASP A 123 3.15 13.44 -20.08
N VAL A 124 3.80 13.91 -19.00
CA VAL A 124 3.15 14.74 -17.98
C VAL A 124 2.99 16.17 -18.51
N PRO A 125 1.76 16.71 -18.63
CA PRO A 125 1.56 18.11 -19.00
C PRO A 125 2.29 19.02 -18.00
N ARG A 126 3.11 19.94 -18.53
CA ARG A 126 3.87 20.91 -17.72
C ARG A 126 2.96 21.97 -17.10
#